data_AF-A0A2K2CDI2-F1
#
_entry.id   AF-A0A2K2CDI2-F1
#
_cell.length_a   1.000
_cell.length_b   1.000
_cell.length_c   1.000
_cell.angle_alpha   90.00
_cell.angle_beta   90.00
_cell.angle_gamma   90.00
#
_symmetry.space_group_name_H-M   'P 1'
#
loop_
_entity.id
_entity.type
_entity.pdbx_description
1 polymer ?
#
loop_
_entity_poly.entity_id
_entity_poly.type
_entity_poly.pdbx_seq_one_letter_code
_entity_poly.pdbx_strand_id
1 'polypeptide(L)'
;FCESLSFNNTSVDGKVVLCFTTVGARAVLTTAASAVREAGGVGVIVARNPSDMLGSCGNDFPCVVVDYELGTQILFYTRSARSPTVKISPSKTLVGNPVATKVADFSSRGPSSIAPAILKPDIAAPGVSILAASSPAYPFEAGGFSILSGTSFSTPHVSGIVALLKAIHPNWSPAAIRSAIVTTAWKTDPYSSLYFLRDPLGNWPIHLTLEILFRKPDLDRWFSCCDKSYICKNTDYTVIH
;
A
#
# COMPACT_ATOMS: atom_id res chain seq x y z
N PHE A 1 22.25 12.92 2.28
CA PHE A 1 20.92 12.43 2.73
C PHE A 1 19.85 13.15 1.93
N CYS A 2 18.71 12.52 1.67
CA CYS A 2 17.67 13.09 0.78
C CYS A 2 17.08 14.41 1.32
N GLU A 3 17.03 14.58 2.63
CA GLU A 3 16.47 15.73 3.35
C GLU A 3 17.34 16.98 3.26
N SER A 4 18.61 16.82 2.92
CA SER A 4 19.64 17.86 2.94
C SER A 4 20.42 17.94 1.64
N LEU A 5 19.77 17.60 0.52
CA LEU A 5 20.37 17.72 -0.81
C LEU A 5 20.67 19.20 -1.12
N SER A 6 21.95 19.50 -1.34
CA SER A 6 22.45 20.79 -1.79
C SER A 6 23.52 20.56 -2.86
N PHE A 7 23.44 21.33 -3.94
CA PHE A 7 24.26 21.14 -5.14
C PHE A 7 25.23 22.30 -5.41
N ASN A 8 25.55 23.10 -4.38
CA ASN A 8 26.29 24.37 -4.52
C ASN A 8 27.60 24.28 -5.32
N ASN A 9 28.27 23.12 -5.34
CA ASN A 9 29.53 22.90 -6.06
C ASN A 9 29.51 21.66 -6.99
N THR A 10 28.34 21.09 -7.27
CA THR A 10 28.25 19.82 -8.03
C THR A 10 27.18 19.92 -9.11
N SER A 11 27.59 19.84 -10.38
CA SER A 11 26.64 19.84 -11.50
C SER A 11 25.90 18.50 -11.57
N VAL A 12 24.58 18.58 -11.36
CA VAL A 12 23.61 17.49 -11.57
C VAL A 12 22.74 17.71 -12.81
N ASP A 13 23.08 18.72 -13.62
CA ASP A 13 22.37 19.03 -14.86
C ASP A 13 22.37 17.83 -15.81
N GLY A 14 21.18 17.43 -16.25
CA GLY A 14 20.99 16.25 -17.10
C GLY A 14 21.20 14.90 -16.41
N LYS A 15 21.37 14.84 -15.08
CA LYS A 15 21.69 13.61 -14.34
C LYS A 15 20.54 13.14 -13.44
N VAL A 16 20.56 11.84 -13.13
CA VAL A 16 19.69 11.22 -12.12
C VAL A 16 20.46 11.11 -10.80
N VAL A 17 19.85 11.54 -9.71
CA VAL A 17 20.48 11.55 -8.38
C VAL A 17 20.01 10.36 -7.55
N LEU A 18 20.95 9.58 -7.02
CA LEU A 18 20.67 8.58 -5.97
C LEU A 18 20.87 9.23 -4.60
N CYS A 19 19.88 9.12 -3.71
CA CYS A 19 19.99 9.57 -2.32
C CYS A 19 19.45 8.50 -1.35
N PHE A 20 19.97 8.51 -0.13
CA PHE A 20 19.54 7.63 0.96
C PHE A 20 18.83 8.46 2.04
N THR A 21 17.78 7.89 2.62
CA THR A 21 17.03 8.48 3.74
C THR A 21 16.61 7.39 4.72
N THR A 22 16.65 7.71 6.01
CA THR A 22 16.09 6.90 7.09
C THR A 22 14.66 7.31 7.46
N VAL A 23 14.17 8.41 6.89
CA VAL A 23 12.89 9.01 7.20
C VAL A 23 11.84 8.49 6.21
N GLY A 24 10.81 7.82 6.72
CA GLY A 24 9.69 7.30 5.90
C GLY A 24 8.65 8.34 5.48
N ALA A 25 8.88 9.62 5.79
CA ALA A 25 7.90 10.67 5.53
C ALA A 25 7.81 11.01 4.03
N ARG A 26 6.58 11.07 3.50
CA ARG A 26 6.32 11.43 2.10
C ARG A 26 6.90 12.79 1.70
N ALA A 27 7.00 13.73 2.65
CA ALA A 27 7.61 15.04 2.44
C ALA A 27 9.06 14.94 1.95
N VAL A 28 9.82 13.92 2.39
CA VAL A 28 11.22 13.73 1.97
C VAL A 28 11.31 13.43 0.48
N LEU A 29 10.35 12.68 -0.07
CA LEU A 29 10.30 12.38 -1.51
C LEU A 29 10.08 13.65 -2.33
N THR A 30 9.14 14.50 -1.90
CA THR A 30 8.83 15.75 -2.59
C THR A 30 9.97 16.76 -2.48
N THR A 31 10.62 16.88 -1.32
CA THR A 31 11.76 17.78 -1.10
C THR A 31 12.99 17.34 -1.89
N ALA A 32 13.27 16.04 -1.92
CA ALA A 32 14.40 15.52 -2.70
C ALA A 32 14.16 15.75 -4.21
N ALA A 33 12.96 15.47 -4.70
CA ALA A 33 12.60 15.69 -6.09
C ALA A 33 12.69 17.18 -6.48
N SER A 34 12.19 18.09 -5.63
CA SER A 34 12.28 19.53 -5.91
C SER A 34 13.71 20.03 -5.95
N ALA A 35 14.55 19.63 -4.97
CA ALA A 35 15.95 20.04 -4.92
C ALA A 35 16.76 19.55 -6.14
N VAL A 36 16.53 18.31 -6.58
CA VAL A 36 17.21 17.76 -7.77
C VAL A 36 16.77 18.49 -9.03
N ARG A 37 15.46 18.75 -9.18
CA ARG A 37 14.89 19.47 -10.31
C ARG A 37 15.41 20.90 -10.40
N GLU A 38 15.45 21.62 -9.28
CA GLU A 38 15.96 23.01 -9.21
C GLU A 38 17.44 23.10 -9.59
N ALA A 39 18.20 22.03 -9.39
CA ALA A 39 19.59 21.94 -9.79
C ALA A 39 19.82 21.39 -11.22
N GLY A 40 18.75 21.24 -12.02
CA GLY A 40 18.81 20.76 -13.41
C GLY A 40 18.84 19.24 -13.58
N GLY A 41 18.70 18.48 -12.49
CA GLY A 41 18.61 17.03 -12.54
C GLY A 41 17.33 16.55 -13.23
N VAL A 42 17.40 15.38 -13.87
CA VAL A 42 16.32 14.80 -14.69
C VAL A 42 15.57 13.66 -14.00
N GLY A 43 15.99 13.28 -12.80
CA GLY A 43 15.27 12.30 -11.99
C GLY A 43 15.93 12.01 -10.64
N VAL A 44 15.21 11.33 -9.76
CA VAL A 44 15.72 10.95 -8.42
C VAL A 44 15.41 9.49 -8.09
N ILE A 45 16.39 8.81 -7.50
CA ILE A 45 16.25 7.47 -6.93
C ILE A 45 16.43 7.62 -5.41
N VAL A 46 15.40 7.25 -4.66
CA VAL A 46 15.39 7.35 -3.19
C VAL A 46 15.49 5.96 -2.58
N ALA A 47 16.63 5.66 -1.96
CA ALA A 47 16.85 4.45 -1.20
C ALA A 47 16.40 4.63 0.26
N ARG A 48 15.43 3.83 0.70
CA ARG A 48 14.86 3.91 2.05
C ARG A 48 14.39 2.54 2.54
N ASN A 49 13.95 2.49 3.80
CA ASN A 49 13.25 1.30 4.30
C ASN A 49 11.95 1.08 3.48
N PRO A 50 11.68 -0.15 3.02
CA PRO A 50 10.44 -0.46 2.31
C PRO A 50 9.21 -0.02 3.11
N SER A 51 8.21 0.53 2.42
CA SER A 51 6.90 0.83 3.01
C SER A 51 5.79 0.45 2.07
N ASP A 52 4.60 0.29 2.62
CA ASP A 52 3.42 -0.13 1.87
C ASP A 52 2.72 1.06 1.21
N MET A 53 3.10 2.29 1.59
CA MET A 53 2.70 3.49 0.88
C MET A 53 3.53 3.69 -0.40
N LEU A 54 2.85 3.59 -1.54
CA LEU A 54 3.33 4.14 -2.80
C LEU A 54 3.23 5.68 -2.72
N GLY A 55 4.36 6.33 -2.50
CA GLY A 55 4.46 7.78 -2.55
C GLY A 55 4.80 8.24 -3.95
N SER A 56 3.93 9.03 -4.58
CA SER A 56 4.36 9.86 -5.72
C SER A 56 5.24 10.98 -5.18
N CYS A 57 6.39 11.20 -5.81
CA CYS A 57 7.32 12.29 -5.48
C CYS A 57 6.79 13.66 -5.93
N GLY A 58 5.59 13.69 -6.51
CA GLY A 58 4.86 14.90 -6.89
C GLY A 58 5.41 15.52 -8.17
N ASN A 59 4.49 15.98 -9.02
CA ASN A 59 4.76 16.56 -10.35
C ASN A 59 5.33 15.52 -11.33
N ASP A 60 5.29 15.80 -12.63
CA ASP A 60 5.75 14.94 -13.74
C ASP A 60 7.28 14.73 -13.77
N PHE A 61 7.91 14.59 -12.60
CA PHE A 61 9.34 14.40 -12.41
C PHE A 61 9.64 12.91 -12.15
N PRO A 62 10.53 12.28 -12.94
CA PRO A 62 10.89 10.87 -12.75
C PRO A 62 11.45 10.61 -11.35
N CYS A 63 10.76 9.77 -10.60
CA CYS A 63 11.14 9.40 -9.25
C CYS A 63 10.91 7.92 -8.99
N VAL A 64 11.93 7.25 -8.44
CA VAL A 64 11.87 5.83 -8.10
C VAL A 64 12.27 5.65 -6.64
N VAL A 65 11.48 4.90 -5.89
CA VAL A 65 11.82 4.49 -4.53
C VAL A 65 12.31 3.05 -4.56
N VAL A 66 13.45 2.81 -3.93
CA VAL A 66 14.06 1.48 -3.81
C VAL A 66 14.38 1.17 -2.35
N ASP A 67 14.55 -0.11 -2.03
CA ASP A 67 15.08 -0.51 -0.73
C ASP A 67 16.58 -0.20 -0.59
N TYR A 68 17.13 -0.35 0.61
CA TYR A 68 18.55 -0.10 0.85
C TYR A 68 19.48 -1.08 0.14
N GLU A 69 19.05 -2.32 -0.07
CA GLU A 69 19.87 -3.34 -0.71
C GLU A 69 20.08 -2.99 -2.19
N LEU A 70 18.99 -2.76 -2.92
CA LEU A 70 19.00 -2.31 -4.30
C LEU A 70 19.64 -0.93 -4.44
N GLY A 71 19.36 0.00 -3.52
CA GLY A 71 20.01 1.31 -3.47
C GLY A 71 21.53 1.19 -3.35
N THR A 72 22.01 0.27 -2.52
CA THR A 72 23.44 -0.01 -2.35
C THR A 72 24.05 -0.64 -3.61
N GLN A 73 23.34 -1.55 -4.27
CA GLN A 73 23.77 -2.10 -5.56
C GLN A 73 23.90 -1.02 -6.64
N ILE A 74 22.94 -0.08 -6.72
CA ILE A 74 23.01 1.07 -7.64
C ILE A 74 24.21 1.96 -7.29
N LEU A 75 24.47 2.20 -6.00
CA LEU A 75 25.64 2.95 -5.56
C LEU A 75 26.95 2.26 -6.00
N PHE A 76 27.05 0.94 -5.86
CA PHE A 76 28.21 0.20 -6.35
C PHE A 76 28.36 0.29 -7.86
N TYR A 77 27.27 0.13 -8.61
CA TYR A 77 27.25 0.29 -10.07
C TYR A 77 27.80 1.67 -10.48
N THR A 78 27.29 2.76 -9.88
CA THR A 78 27.75 4.13 -10.19
C THR A 78 29.22 4.38 -9.92
N ARG A 79 29.83 3.66 -8.95
CA ARG A 79 31.26 3.77 -8.64
C ARG A 79 32.15 2.90 -9.54
N SER A 80 31.62 1.78 -10.01
CA SER A 80 32.37 0.82 -10.83
C SER A 80 32.34 1.13 -12.33
N ALA A 81 31.28 1.75 -12.83
CA ALA A 81 31.09 2.04 -14.24
C ALA A 81 31.78 3.34 -14.64
N ARG A 82 32.45 3.34 -15.81
CA ARG A 82 33.08 4.56 -16.36
C ARG A 82 32.06 5.63 -16.75
N SER A 83 30.87 5.21 -17.16
CA SER A 83 29.76 6.08 -17.54
C SER A 83 28.44 5.40 -17.15
N PRO A 84 28.01 5.52 -15.87
CA PRO A 84 26.79 4.89 -15.42
C PRO A 84 25.58 5.55 -16.08
N THR A 85 24.66 4.72 -16.58
CA THR A 85 23.40 5.18 -17.18
C THR A 85 22.24 4.46 -16.53
N VAL A 86 21.08 5.11 -16.50
CA VAL A 86 19.86 4.55 -15.92
C VAL A 86 18.68 4.88 -16.81
N LYS A 87 17.75 3.93 -16.94
CA LYS A 87 16.49 4.12 -17.65
C LYS A 87 15.35 3.96 -16.66
N ILE A 88 14.61 5.03 -16.42
CA ILE A 88 13.38 5.01 -15.63
C ILE A 88 12.22 4.94 -16.62
N SER A 89 11.39 3.91 -16.50
CA SER A 89 10.18 3.73 -17.33
C SER A 89 8.92 3.94 -16.50
N PRO A 90 7.78 4.23 -17.13
CA PRO A 90 6.49 4.28 -16.43
C PRO A 90 6.21 3.01 -15.64
N SER A 91 5.56 3.17 -14.48
CA SER A 91 5.15 2.07 -13.62
C SER A 91 4.19 1.13 -14.37
N LYS A 92 4.32 -0.17 -14.11
CA LYS A 92 3.44 -1.20 -14.65
C LYS A 92 2.81 -1.98 -13.51
N THR A 93 1.51 -2.25 -13.62
CA THR A 93 0.80 -3.14 -12.69
C THR A 93 1.12 -4.59 -13.05
N LEU A 94 1.64 -5.35 -12.09
CA LEU A 94 1.84 -6.78 -12.23
C LEU A 94 0.56 -7.51 -11.77
N VAL A 95 -0.15 -8.13 -12.70
CA VAL A 95 -1.38 -8.89 -12.42
C VAL A 95 -1.05 -10.38 -12.42
N GLY A 96 -1.45 -11.10 -11.37
CA GLY A 96 -1.38 -12.56 -11.31
C GLY A 96 -0.08 -13.16 -10.75
N ASN A 97 0.94 -12.34 -10.45
CA ASN A 97 2.07 -12.80 -9.65
C ASN A 97 1.68 -12.83 -8.17
N PRO A 98 1.84 -13.95 -7.45
CA PRO A 98 1.57 -14.02 -6.03
C PRO A 98 2.60 -13.17 -5.29
N VAL A 99 2.16 -12.04 -4.74
CA VAL A 99 2.92 -11.28 -3.76
C VAL A 99 2.30 -11.60 -2.41
N ALA A 100 3.12 -12.01 -1.44
CA ALA A 100 2.66 -12.29 -0.09
C ALA A 100 1.90 -11.08 0.45
N THR A 101 0.65 -11.28 0.80
CA THR A 101 -0.21 -10.21 1.32
C THR A 101 0.10 -9.97 2.78
N LYS A 102 0.25 -8.70 3.19
CA LYS A 102 0.53 -8.36 4.59
C LYS A 102 -0.33 -7.19 5.08
N VAL A 103 -0.32 -7.01 6.39
CA VAL A 103 -0.91 -5.83 7.02
C VAL A 103 0.04 -4.66 6.85
N ALA A 104 -0.48 -3.55 6.33
CA ALA A 104 0.30 -2.37 6.04
C ALA A 104 1.05 -1.85 7.28
N ASP A 105 2.27 -1.36 7.09
CA ASP A 105 3.11 -0.78 8.14
C ASP A 105 2.39 0.32 8.94
N PHE A 106 1.69 1.23 8.26
CA PHE A 106 0.94 2.35 8.83
C PHE A 106 -0.37 1.97 9.53
N SER A 107 -0.80 0.71 9.39
CA SER A 107 -2.05 0.26 10.00
C SER A 107 -1.91 0.21 11.52
N SER A 108 -2.82 0.88 12.23
CA SER A 108 -2.85 0.87 13.69
C SER A 108 -2.98 -0.55 14.25
N ARG A 109 -2.29 -0.83 15.37
CA ARG A 109 -2.27 -2.16 16.01
C ARG A 109 -2.85 -2.04 17.41
N GLY A 110 -3.51 -3.11 17.87
CA GLY A 110 -3.96 -3.22 19.25
C GLY A 110 -2.84 -3.61 20.22
N PRO A 111 -3.18 -3.81 21.51
CA PRO A 111 -4.52 -3.72 22.10
C PRO A 111 -5.05 -2.28 22.21
N SER A 112 -6.37 -2.13 22.38
CA SER A 112 -7.00 -0.81 22.57
C SER A 112 -6.58 -0.20 23.91
N SER A 113 -6.20 1.08 23.93
CA SER A 113 -5.90 1.80 25.17
C SER A 113 -7.15 2.08 26.03
N ILE A 114 -8.33 2.12 25.41
CA ILE A 114 -9.61 2.40 26.09
C ILE A 114 -10.17 1.13 26.73
N ALA A 115 -10.08 0.01 26.01
CA ALA A 115 -10.56 -1.28 26.49
C ALA A 115 -9.56 -2.38 26.15
N PRO A 116 -8.46 -2.52 26.94
CA PRO A 116 -7.40 -3.49 26.65
C PRO A 116 -7.88 -4.94 26.63
N ALA A 117 -8.94 -5.26 27.38
CA ALA A 117 -9.57 -6.58 27.42
C ALA A 117 -10.36 -6.92 26.14
N ILE A 118 -10.66 -5.93 25.29
CA ILE A 118 -11.36 -6.13 24.01
C ILE A 118 -10.31 -6.08 22.89
N LEU A 119 -10.09 -7.22 22.24
CA LEU A 119 -9.14 -7.31 21.13
C LEU A 119 -9.58 -6.40 19.99
N LYS A 120 -8.62 -5.63 19.49
CA LYS A 120 -8.72 -4.78 18.30
C LYS A 120 -7.43 -4.92 17.51
N PRO A 121 -7.45 -4.71 16.19
CA PRO A 121 -8.61 -4.46 15.32
C PRO A 121 -9.52 -5.70 15.17
N ASP A 122 -10.73 -5.51 14.61
CA ASP A 122 -11.71 -6.60 14.42
C ASP A 122 -11.50 -7.36 13.11
N ILE A 123 -11.05 -6.68 12.06
CA ILE A 123 -10.89 -7.26 10.72
C ILE A 123 -9.93 -6.44 9.85
N ALA A 124 -9.28 -7.05 8.86
CA ALA A 124 -8.56 -6.33 7.81
C ALA A 124 -9.25 -6.45 6.45
N ALA A 125 -9.19 -5.39 5.65
CA ALA A 125 -9.68 -5.35 4.27
C ALA A 125 -8.65 -4.63 3.37
N PRO A 126 -8.76 -4.70 2.03
CA PRO A 126 -7.85 -4.02 1.13
C PRO A 126 -7.83 -2.51 1.42
N GLY A 127 -6.65 -1.92 1.58
CA GLY A 127 -6.51 -0.51 1.94
C GLY A 127 -5.24 0.16 1.45
N VAL A 128 -4.42 -0.54 0.69
CA VAL A 128 -3.21 -0.01 0.08
C VAL A 128 -3.41 0.13 -1.42
N SER A 129 -2.99 1.23 -2.02
CA SER A 129 -3.06 1.42 -3.48
C SER A 129 -4.45 1.15 -4.08
N ILE A 130 -5.48 1.67 -3.41
CA ILE A 130 -6.88 1.55 -3.84
C ILE A 130 -7.18 2.65 -4.84
N LEU A 131 -7.64 2.26 -6.04
CA LEU A 131 -8.16 3.17 -7.04
C LEU A 131 -9.56 3.65 -6.63
N ALA A 132 -9.73 4.94 -6.43
CA ALA A 132 -10.99 5.56 -6.02
C ALA A 132 -11.26 6.82 -6.86
N ALA A 133 -12.54 7.17 -6.98
CA ALA A 133 -12.94 8.44 -7.56
C ALA A 133 -12.47 9.60 -6.66
N SER A 134 -12.01 10.68 -7.27
CA SER A 134 -11.54 11.88 -6.61
C SER A 134 -12.14 13.12 -7.25
N SER A 135 -12.23 14.18 -6.46
CA SER A 135 -12.80 15.43 -6.95
C SER A 135 -11.91 16.02 -8.04
N PRO A 136 -12.48 16.47 -9.18
CA PRO A 136 -11.75 17.21 -10.22
C PRO A 136 -11.06 18.48 -9.72
N ALA A 137 -11.43 18.97 -8.53
CA ALA A 137 -10.79 20.11 -7.88
C ALA A 137 -9.37 19.79 -7.36
N TYR A 138 -8.98 18.51 -7.29
CA TYR A 138 -7.62 18.11 -6.92
C TYR A 138 -6.78 17.85 -8.19
N PRO A 139 -5.75 18.70 -8.47
CA PRO A 139 -5.03 18.70 -9.75
C PRO A 139 -4.04 17.53 -9.94
N PHE A 140 -3.95 16.60 -8.98
CA PHE A 140 -2.99 15.48 -9.01
C PHE A 140 -3.61 14.17 -9.54
N GLU A 141 -4.79 14.24 -10.16
CA GLU A 141 -5.69 13.11 -10.37
C GLU A 141 -5.97 12.91 -11.87
N ALA A 142 -5.63 11.74 -12.40
CA ALA A 142 -5.85 11.41 -13.81
C ALA A 142 -7.35 11.19 -14.06
N GLY A 143 -8.03 12.18 -14.63
CA GLY A 143 -9.41 12.05 -15.08
C GLY A 143 -10.43 11.81 -13.97
N GLY A 144 -10.19 12.31 -12.76
CA GLY A 144 -11.10 12.18 -11.61
C GLY A 144 -10.92 10.90 -10.79
N PHE A 145 -9.75 10.24 -10.89
CA PHE A 145 -9.41 9.07 -10.08
C PHE A 145 -7.99 9.16 -9.50
N SER A 146 -7.83 8.58 -8.30
CA SER A 146 -6.53 8.41 -7.62
C SER A 146 -6.34 7.03 -7.08
N ILE A 147 -5.07 6.70 -6.91
CA ILE A 147 -4.60 5.55 -6.14
C ILE A 147 -4.13 6.06 -4.78
N LEU A 148 -4.83 5.66 -3.72
CA LEU A 148 -4.53 6.08 -2.35
C LEU A 148 -4.46 4.89 -1.39
N SER A 149 -3.79 5.09 -0.26
CA SER A 149 -3.62 4.09 0.80
C SER A 149 -4.08 4.66 2.15
N GLY A 150 -4.71 3.83 2.97
CA GLY A 150 -5.16 4.17 4.32
C GLY A 150 -6.26 3.25 4.83
N THR A 151 -6.44 3.22 6.16
CA THR A 151 -7.59 2.54 6.80
C THR A 151 -8.92 3.09 6.34
N SER A 152 -8.97 4.39 6.02
CA SER A 152 -10.11 5.05 5.39
C SER A 152 -10.54 4.40 4.07
N PHE A 153 -9.63 3.73 3.35
CA PHE A 153 -9.95 3.03 2.10
C PHE A 153 -10.36 1.57 2.33
N SER A 154 -10.03 0.99 3.48
CA SER A 154 -10.58 -0.30 3.91
C SER A 154 -11.99 -0.21 4.47
N THR A 155 -12.31 0.88 5.18
CA THR A 155 -13.66 1.14 5.71
C THR A 155 -14.79 0.99 4.68
N PRO A 156 -14.74 1.60 3.48
CA PRO A 156 -15.80 1.47 2.48
C PRO A 156 -15.96 0.04 1.93
N HIS A 157 -14.89 -0.76 1.89
CA HIS A 157 -14.98 -2.17 1.49
C HIS A 157 -15.83 -2.95 2.50
N VAL A 158 -15.57 -2.80 3.80
CA VAL A 158 -16.34 -3.50 4.83
C VAL A 158 -17.74 -2.93 4.97
N SER A 159 -17.94 -1.61 4.84
CA SER A 159 -19.28 -1.02 4.88
C SER A 159 -20.17 -1.50 3.72
N GLY A 160 -19.60 -1.70 2.52
CA GLY A 160 -20.31 -2.29 1.38
C GLY A 160 -20.77 -3.73 1.66
N ILE A 161 -19.92 -4.54 2.29
CA ILE A 161 -20.26 -5.91 2.70
C ILE A 161 -21.34 -5.91 3.78
N VAL A 162 -21.24 -5.02 4.76
CA VAL A 162 -22.26 -4.83 5.80
C VAL A 162 -23.61 -4.45 5.19
N ALA A 163 -23.62 -3.53 4.22
CA ALA A 163 -24.83 -3.11 3.52
C ALA A 163 -25.48 -4.28 2.76
N LEU A 164 -24.68 -5.08 2.05
CA LEU A 164 -25.16 -6.26 1.35
C LEU A 164 -25.75 -7.30 2.31
N LEU A 165 -25.05 -7.61 3.41
CA LEU A 165 -25.54 -8.51 4.45
C LEU A 165 -26.84 -8.00 5.08
N LYS A 166 -26.96 -6.68 5.30
CA LYS A 166 -28.18 -6.08 5.84
C LYS A 166 -29.35 -6.13 4.86
N ALA A 167 -29.10 -6.02 3.55
CA ALA A 167 -30.12 -6.17 2.52
C ALA A 167 -30.67 -7.62 2.45
N ILE A 168 -29.79 -8.61 2.57
CA ILE A 168 -30.16 -10.04 2.52
C ILE A 168 -30.75 -10.51 3.87
N HIS A 169 -30.27 -9.95 4.98
CA HIS A 169 -30.73 -10.27 6.33
C HIS A 169 -31.21 -8.99 7.08
N PRO A 170 -32.38 -8.43 6.72
CA PRO A 170 -32.88 -7.18 7.30
C PRO A 170 -33.04 -7.22 8.83
N ASN A 171 -33.32 -8.40 9.39
CA ASN A 171 -33.55 -8.60 10.82
C ASN A 171 -32.27 -8.81 11.64
N TRP A 172 -31.10 -8.96 11.00
CA TRP A 172 -29.86 -9.12 11.74
C TRP A 172 -29.49 -7.84 12.51
N SER A 173 -29.09 -8.01 13.76
CA SER A 173 -28.53 -6.93 14.58
C SER A 173 -27.13 -6.55 14.10
N PRO A 174 -26.62 -5.35 14.42
CA PRO A 174 -25.24 -4.98 14.12
C PRO A 174 -24.21 -5.98 14.68
N ALA A 175 -24.48 -6.54 15.87
CA ALA A 175 -23.63 -7.56 16.48
C ALA A 175 -23.63 -8.88 15.69
N ALA A 176 -24.78 -9.29 15.16
CA ALA A 176 -24.89 -10.49 14.32
C ALA A 176 -24.10 -10.33 13.01
N ILE A 177 -24.20 -9.17 12.36
CA ILE A 177 -23.43 -8.87 11.14
C ILE A 177 -21.93 -8.86 11.44
N ARG A 178 -21.50 -8.18 12.50
CA ARG A 178 -20.09 -8.17 12.93
C ARG A 178 -19.58 -9.59 13.19
N SER A 179 -20.35 -10.40 13.91
CA SER A 179 -20.01 -11.80 14.19
C SER A 179 -19.84 -12.61 12.91
N ALA A 180 -20.79 -12.50 11.98
CA ALA A 180 -20.74 -13.22 10.71
C ALA A 180 -19.48 -12.85 9.90
N ILE A 181 -19.13 -11.57 9.81
CA ILE A 181 -17.95 -11.13 9.04
C ILE A 181 -16.65 -11.58 9.73
N VAL A 182 -16.51 -11.38 11.05
CA VAL A 182 -15.27 -11.70 11.79
C VAL A 182 -15.03 -13.20 11.84
N THR A 183 -16.07 -14.02 12.02
CA THR A 183 -15.92 -15.48 12.14
C THR A 183 -15.68 -16.19 10.81
N THR A 184 -16.00 -15.55 9.68
CA THR A 184 -15.83 -16.11 8.33
C THR A 184 -14.60 -15.56 7.59
N ALA A 185 -13.91 -14.57 8.17
CA ALA A 185 -12.71 -14.00 7.61
C ALA A 185 -11.55 -15.01 7.56
N TRP A 186 -10.66 -14.84 6.58
CA TRP A 186 -9.53 -15.72 6.36
C TRP A 186 -8.40 -15.41 7.35
N LYS A 187 -7.68 -16.46 7.75
CA LYS A 187 -6.59 -16.38 8.74
C LYS A 187 -5.21 -16.48 8.11
N THR A 188 -5.11 -16.92 6.86
CA THR A 188 -3.87 -17.19 6.14
C THR A 188 -4.02 -16.80 4.68
N ASP A 189 -2.93 -16.31 4.08
CA ASP A 189 -2.87 -16.07 2.65
C ASP A 189 -3.01 -17.41 1.90
N PRO A 190 -3.75 -17.48 0.77
CA PRO A 190 -3.73 -18.63 -0.14
C PRO A 190 -2.32 -19.12 -0.55
N TYR A 191 -1.27 -18.30 -0.40
CA TYR A 191 0.12 -18.65 -0.71
C TYR A 191 1.00 -18.97 0.52
N SER A 192 0.42 -19.34 1.66
CA SER A 192 1.10 -19.90 2.84
C SER A 192 1.99 -18.96 3.66
N SER A 193 1.95 -17.65 3.43
CA SER A 193 2.39 -16.67 4.43
C SER A 193 1.29 -16.47 5.49
N LEU A 194 1.61 -16.78 6.75
CA LEU A 194 0.82 -16.31 7.88
C LEU A 194 0.77 -14.78 7.83
N TYR A 195 -0.43 -14.20 7.97
CA TYR A 195 -0.58 -12.76 8.20
C TYR A 195 0.01 -12.44 9.57
N PHE A 196 1.32 -12.17 9.62
CA PHE A 196 2.00 -11.83 10.86
C PHE A 196 1.69 -10.37 11.22
N LEU A 197 0.82 -10.18 12.20
CA LEU A 197 0.95 -9.03 13.10
C LEU A 197 2.15 -9.31 14.00
N ARG A 198 3.35 -8.92 13.53
CA ARG A 198 4.59 -9.05 14.30
C ARG A 198 4.55 -8.04 15.45
N ASP A 199 4.43 -8.52 16.69
CA ASP A 199 4.72 -7.70 17.87
C ASP A 199 6.26 -7.52 18.00
N PRO A 200 6.75 -6.52 18.74
CA PRO A 200 8.18 -6.31 18.95
C PRO A 200 8.90 -7.40 19.77
N LEU A 201 8.16 -8.34 20.38
CA LEU A 201 8.64 -9.33 21.36
C LEU A 201 8.46 -10.79 20.93
N GLY A 202 7.99 -11.03 19.71
CA GLY A 202 7.88 -12.36 19.09
C GLY A 202 6.81 -13.28 19.67
N ASN A 203 5.78 -12.80 20.39
CA ASN A 203 4.76 -13.69 20.95
C ASN A 203 3.31 -13.25 20.69
N TRP A 204 2.50 -14.24 20.29
CA TRP A 204 1.06 -14.27 19.99
C TRP A 204 0.61 -13.76 18.61
N PRO A 205 -0.07 -14.61 17.81
CA PRO A 205 -0.58 -14.19 16.53
C PRO A 205 -1.91 -13.44 16.68
N ILE A 206 -1.98 -12.23 16.16
CA ILE A 206 -3.25 -11.55 15.91
C ILE A 206 -3.52 -11.75 14.40
N HIS A 207 -4.59 -12.49 14.09
CA HIS A 207 -4.99 -12.90 12.74
C HIS A 207 -6.22 -12.10 12.33
N LEU A 208 -6.39 -11.77 11.03
CA LEU A 208 -7.67 -11.66 10.29
C LEU A 208 -7.47 -10.80 9.03
N THR A 209 -7.55 -11.42 7.86
CA THR A 209 -7.55 -10.75 6.55
C THR A 209 -8.76 -11.22 5.76
N LEU A 210 -9.54 -10.29 5.20
CA LEU A 210 -10.74 -10.64 4.44
C LEU A 210 -10.44 -10.73 2.94
N GLU A 211 -10.45 -11.94 2.40
CA GLU A 211 -10.73 -12.20 0.99
C GLU A 211 -11.91 -13.18 0.94
N ILE A 212 -13.12 -12.71 0.60
CA ILE A 212 -14.31 -13.56 0.62
C ILE A 212 -14.36 -14.39 -0.66
N LEU A 213 -13.95 -15.66 -0.58
CA LEU A 213 -14.49 -16.73 -1.43
C LEU A 213 -15.53 -17.50 -0.61
N PHE A 214 -16.81 -17.32 -0.95
CA PHE A 214 -17.90 -18.12 -0.38
C PHE A 214 -17.73 -19.60 -0.75
N ARG A 215 -18.01 -20.49 0.21
CA ARG A 215 -17.95 -21.95 0.04
C ARG A 215 -18.87 -22.40 -1.11
N LYS A 216 -18.43 -23.41 -1.85
CA LYS A 216 -18.81 -23.73 -3.23
C LYS A 216 -20.17 -24.36 -3.57
N PRO A 217 -21.11 -24.79 -2.69
CA PRO A 217 -22.23 -25.58 -3.21
C PRO A 217 -23.35 -24.77 -3.88
N ASP A 218 -23.39 -23.44 -3.79
CA ASP A 218 -24.45 -22.62 -4.41
C ASP A 218 -23.99 -21.79 -5.63
N LEU A 219 -22.75 -21.98 -6.10
CA LEU A 219 -22.06 -21.02 -6.98
C LEU A 219 -22.54 -20.96 -8.44
N ASP A 220 -23.23 -21.99 -8.95
CA ASP A 220 -23.50 -22.09 -10.39
C ASP A 220 -24.61 -21.15 -10.90
N ARG A 221 -25.32 -20.45 -10.00
CA ARG A 221 -26.41 -19.53 -10.38
C ARG A 221 -26.08 -18.04 -10.24
N TRP A 222 -25.00 -17.67 -9.55
CA TRP A 222 -24.73 -16.28 -9.15
C TRP A 222 -23.70 -15.55 -10.01
N PHE A 223 -22.85 -16.26 -10.75
CA PHE A 223 -21.75 -15.65 -11.51
C PHE A 223 -22.11 -15.12 -12.91
N SER A 224 -23.39 -15.13 -13.31
CA SER A 224 -23.79 -14.53 -14.60
C SER A 224 -23.81 -12.99 -14.60
N CYS A 225 -23.73 -12.33 -13.43
CA CYS A 225 -23.77 -10.86 -13.32
C CYS A 225 -22.44 -10.21 -12.90
N CYS A 226 -21.44 -10.98 -12.48
CA CYS A 226 -20.10 -10.49 -12.12
C CYS A 226 -19.06 -11.00 -13.11
N ASP A 227 -19.34 -10.88 -14.41
CA ASP A 227 -18.30 -11.07 -15.40
C ASP A 227 -17.39 -9.83 -15.37
N LYS A 228 -16.17 -10.02 -14.83
CA LYS A 228 -15.02 -9.09 -14.83
C LYS A 228 -14.98 -7.94 -13.80
N SER A 229 -15.34 -8.18 -12.54
CA SER A 229 -15.02 -7.23 -11.46
C SER A 229 -13.63 -7.52 -10.87
N TYR A 230 -12.69 -6.62 -11.17
CA TYR A 230 -11.30 -6.59 -10.73
C TYR A 230 -11.19 -6.46 -9.19
N ILE A 231 -11.34 -7.56 -8.45
CA ILE A 231 -10.80 -7.63 -7.09
C ILE A 231 -9.30 -7.91 -7.24
N CYS A 232 -8.48 -6.88 -7.01
CA CYS A 232 -7.03 -6.98 -7.07
C CYS A 232 -6.56 -7.98 -6.01
N LYS A 233 -6.23 -9.21 -6.43
CA LYS A 233 -5.70 -10.30 -5.59
C LYS A 233 -4.32 -10.02 -4.94
N ASN A 234 -3.79 -8.79 -5.09
CA ASN A 234 -2.39 -8.44 -4.84
C ASN A 234 -2.25 -7.15 -4.05
N THR A 235 -3.16 -6.89 -3.11
CA THR A 235 -3.23 -5.61 -2.38
C THR A 235 -3.00 -5.81 -0.90
N ASP A 236 -2.11 -5.02 -0.30
CA ASP A 236 -1.91 -5.02 1.14
C ASP A 236 -3.16 -4.53 1.87
N TYR A 237 -3.33 -5.10 3.07
CA TYR A 237 -4.54 -4.93 3.86
C TYR A 237 -4.30 -3.91 4.97
N THR A 238 -5.35 -3.19 5.32
CA THR A 238 -5.34 -2.36 6.51
C THR A 238 -6.47 -2.77 7.42
N VAL A 239 -6.24 -2.62 8.71
CA VAL A 239 -7.14 -3.11 9.74
C VAL A 239 -8.19 -2.08 10.10
N ILE A 240 -9.35 -2.57 10.54
CA ILE A 240 -10.51 -1.77 10.90
C ILE A 240 -10.84 -2.05 12.36
N HIS A 241 -10.92 -0.96 13.12
CA HIS A 241 -11.24 -0.94 14.55
C HIS A 241 -12.74 -0.79 14.80
#